data_AF-A0AB36M320-F1
#
_entry.id   AF-A0AB36M320-F1
#
_cell.length_a   1.000
_cell.length_b   1.000
_cell.length_c   1.000
_cell.angle_alpha   90.00
_cell.angle_beta   90.00
_cell.angle_gamma   90.00
#
_symmetry.space_group_name_H-M   'P 1'
#
loop_
_entity.id
_entity.type
_entity.pdbx_description
1 polymer ?
#
loop_
_entity_poly.entity_id
_entity_poly.type
_entity_poly.pdbx_seq_one_letter_code
_entity_poly.pdbx_strand_id
1 'polypeptide(L)'
;MHVTADLVLRADKFPAGFGQKSRDWFVKQLPKNFAMINRLEAQIPGKYKMNLSAEDKLKYQKMLRDGRMDLTKRGIYDAGMMSVLKKARCSVDKANFECSMPGE
;
A
#
# COMPACT_ATOMS: atom_id res chain seq x y z
N MET A 1 9.19 -5.74 12.88
CA MET A 1 9.67 -4.64 12.01
C MET A 1 8.46 -4.08 11.27
N HIS A 2 8.31 -2.76 11.18
CA HIS A 2 7.20 -2.13 10.44
C HIS A 2 7.40 -2.37 8.94
N VAL A 3 6.39 -2.97 8.29
CA VAL A 3 6.42 -3.29 6.84
C VAL A 3 6.30 -2.02 5.99
N THR A 4 5.78 -0.93 6.57
CA THR A 4 5.55 0.36 5.91
C THR A 4 6.66 1.38 6.15
N ALA A 5 7.77 0.99 6.79
CA ALA A 5 8.84 1.92 7.11
C ALA A 5 9.79 2.11 5.92
N ASP A 6 10.06 3.36 5.57
CA ASP A 6 11.09 3.72 4.60
C ASP A 6 12.44 3.94 5.31
N LEU A 7 13.46 3.20 4.88
CA LEU A 7 14.83 3.36 5.38
C LEU A 7 15.67 4.09 4.34
N VAL A 8 16.11 5.31 4.68
CA VAL A 8 17.03 6.10 3.85
C VAL A 8 18.43 5.97 4.42
N LEU A 9 19.39 5.54 3.58
CA LEU A 9 20.78 5.31 3.96
C LEU A 9 21.72 6.25 3.20
N ARG A 10 22.75 6.78 3.89
CA ARG A 10 23.85 7.54 3.27
C ARG A 10 24.87 6.59 2.66
N ALA A 11 24.78 6.33 1.36
CA ALA A 11 25.52 5.26 0.70
C ALA A 11 27.04 5.33 0.87
N ASP A 12 27.60 6.55 0.93
CA ASP A 12 29.03 6.83 1.12
C ASP A 12 29.56 6.41 2.51
N LYS A 13 28.67 6.20 3.48
CA LYS A 13 29.02 5.78 4.85
C LYS A 13 28.95 4.27 5.07
N PHE A 14 28.64 3.49 4.03
CA PHE A 14 28.50 2.04 4.12
C PHE A 14 29.41 1.32 3.12
N PRO A 15 29.80 0.07 3.41
CA PRO A 15 30.56 -0.74 2.46
C PRO A 15 29.82 -0.91 1.13
N ALA A 16 30.60 -1.06 0.04
CA ALA A 16 30.05 -1.35 -1.27
C ALA A 16 29.12 -2.57 -1.24
N GLY A 17 27.94 -2.44 -1.87
CA GLY A 17 26.93 -3.50 -1.91
C GLY A 17 26.07 -3.64 -0.65
N PHE A 18 26.29 -2.86 0.42
CA PHE A 18 25.45 -2.89 1.62
C PHE A 18 23.96 -2.66 1.30
N GLY A 19 23.66 -1.68 0.45
CA GLY A 19 22.29 -1.34 0.09
C GLY A 19 21.52 -2.52 -0.51
N GLN A 20 22.12 -3.26 -1.44
CA GLN A 20 21.48 -4.42 -2.05
C GLN A 20 21.33 -5.57 -1.05
N LYS A 21 22.39 -5.90 -0.30
CA LYS A 21 22.35 -6.93 0.74
C LYS A 21 21.26 -6.65 1.79
N SER A 22 21.10 -5.38 2.16
CA SER A 22 20.05 -4.93 3.08
C SER A 22 18.66 -5.15 2.49
N ARG A 23 18.42 -4.79 1.22
CA ARG A 23 17.13 -5.04 0.53
C ARG A 23 16.80 -6.53 0.46
N ASP A 24 17.76 -7.35 0.04
CA ASP A 24 17.60 -8.80 -0.07
C ASP A 24 17.26 -9.43 1.28
N TRP A 25 17.91 -8.95 2.35
CA TRP A 25 17.62 -9.41 3.70
C TRP A 25 16.21 -9.00 4.16
N PHE A 26 15.82 -7.74 3.92
CA PHE A 26 14.51 -7.23 4.32
C PHE A 26 13.36 -7.96 3.63
N VAL A 27 13.47 -8.23 2.33
CA VAL A 27 12.46 -9.00 1.58
C VAL A 27 12.27 -10.39 2.19
N LYS A 28 13.34 -11.07 2.61
CA LYS A 28 13.25 -12.37 3.28
C LYS A 28 12.55 -12.33 4.64
N GLN A 29 12.50 -11.16 5.30
CA GLN A 29 11.78 -11.01 6.57
C GLN A 29 10.29 -10.74 6.40
N LEU A 30 9.84 -10.31 5.22
CA LEU A 30 8.43 -9.93 4.99
C LEU A 30 7.45 -11.04 5.36
N PRO A 31 7.62 -12.33 4.95
CA PRO A 31 6.67 -13.38 5.29
C PRO A 31 6.51 -13.57 6.81
N LYS A 32 7.62 -13.54 7.54
CA LYS A 32 7.63 -13.66 9.01
C LYS A 32 6.91 -12.47 9.66
N ASN A 33 7.15 -11.25 9.17
CA ASN A 33 6.49 -10.05 9.69
C ASN A 33 4.98 -10.08 9.42
N PHE A 34 4.54 -10.48 8.22
CA PHE A 34 3.11 -10.64 7.92
C PHE A 34 2.44 -11.72 8.76
N ALA A 35 3.12 -12.86 9.00
CA ALA A 35 2.60 -13.90 9.90
C ALA A 35 2.42 -13.37 11.34
N MET A 36 3.35 -12.54 11.81
CA MET A 36 3.23 -11.86 13.10
C MET A 36 2.05 -10.89 13.13
N ILE A 37 1.88 -10.06 12.10
CA ILE A 37 0.74 -9.13 11.97
C ILE A 37 -0.57 -9.89 12.03
N ASN A 38 -0.74 -10.94 11.21
CA ASN A 38 -1.95 -11.76 11.20
C ASN A 38 -2.27 -12.36 12.57
N ARG A 39 -1.25 -12.84 13.29
CA ARG A 39 -1.42 -13.37 14.66
C ARG A 39 -1.90 -12.28 15.63
N LEU A 40 -1.31 -11.09 15.57
CA LEU A 40 -1.70 -9.97 16.44
C LEU A 40 -3.12 -9.48 16.11
N GLU A 41 -3.46 -9.37 14.82
CA GLU A 41 -4.82 -9.00 14.38
C GLU A 41 -5.88 -10.03 14.77
N ALA A 42 -5.53 -11.32 14.78
CA ALA A 42 -6.41 -12.39 15.25
C ALA A 42 -6.74 -12.26 16.75
N GLN A 43 -5.83 -11.70 17.55
CA GLN A 43 -6.03 -11.48 18.99
C GLN A 43 -6.91 -10.27 19.31
N ILE A 44 -7.17 -9.38 18.34
CA ILE A 44 -8.06 -8.23 18.54
C ILE A 44 -9.50 -8.72 18.77
N PRO A 45 -10.13 -8.38 19.91
CA PRO A 45 -11.51 -8.77 20.20
C PRO A 45 -12.49 -8.30 19.12
N GLY A 46 -13.43 -9.18 18.74
CA GLY A 46 -14.40 -8.90 17.66
C GLY A 46 -15.25 -7.65 17.89
N LYS A 47 -15.53 -7.28 19.15
CA LYS A 47 -16.26 -6.04 19.49
C LYS A 47 -15.59 -4.75 19.00
N TYR A 48 -14.29 -4.79 18.72
CA TYR A 48 -13.54 -3.65 18.17
C TYR A 48 -13.35 -3.75 16.64
N LYS A 49 -13.70 -4.90 16.04
CA LYS A 49 -13.60 -5.10 14.60
C LYS A 49 -14.88 -4.58 13.96
N MET A 50 -14.74 -3.55 13.13
CA MET A 50 -15.84 -3.00 12.36
C MET A 50 -15.84 -3.64 10.97
N ASN A 51 -16.93 -4.32 10.63
CA ASN A 51 -17.16 -4.81 9.29
C ASN A 51 -17.98 -3.78 8.52
N LEU A 52 -17.36 -3.12 7.55
CA LEU A 52 -18.05 -2.19 6.67
C LEU A 52 -19.01 -2.96 5.75
N SER A 53 -20.21 -2.41 5.56
CA SER A 53 -21.15 -2.90 4.57
C SER A 53 -20.57 -2.78 3.15
N ALA A 54 -21.10 -3.52 2.18
CA ALA A 54 -20.66 -3.40 0.79
C ALA A 54 -20.87 -1.96 0.24
N GLU A 55 -21.95 -1.31 0.68
CA GLU A 55 -22.26 0.07 0.32
C GLU A 55 -21.23 1.05 0.89
N ASP A 56 -20.87 0.90 2.17
CA ASP A 56 -19.89 1.77 2.82
C ASP A 56 -18.50 1.57 2.21
N LYS A 57 -18.11 0.33 1.92
CA LYS A 57 -16.85 0.04 1.21
C LYS A 57 -16.79 0.80 -0.12
N LEU A 58 -17.85 0.76 -0.91
CA LEU A 58 -17.92 1.47 -2.18
C LEU A 58 -17.84 3.00 -1.99
N LYS A 59 -18.55 3.56 -1.00
CA LYS A 59 -18.48 4.99 -0.66
C LYS A 59 -17.06 5.41 -0.28
N TYR A 60 -16.40 4.64 0.59
CA TYR A 60 -15.01 4.90 0.99
C TYR A 60 -14.05 4.82 -0.19
N GLN A 61 -14.18 3.82 -1.05
CA GLN A 61 -13.30 3.70 -2.22
C GLN A 61 -13.49 4.87 -3.20
N LYS A 62 -14.72 5.34 -3.42
CA LYS A 62 -15.01 6.56 -4.22
C LYS A 62 -14.34 7.79 -3.61
N MET A 63 -14.56 8.04 -2.33
CA MET A 63 -13.93 9.16 -1.62
C MET A 63 -12.40 9.13 -1.72
N LEU A 64 -11.78 7.95 -1.55
CA LEU A 64 -10.34 7.79 -1.67
C LEU A 64 -9.85 8.04 -3.10
N ARG A 65 -10.59 7.60 -4.11
CA ARG A 65 -10.26 7.87 -5.52
C ARG A 65 -10.33 9.35 -5.83
N ASP A 66 -11.39 10.03 -5.39
CA ASP A 66 -11.56 11.48 -5.61
C ASP A 66 -10.42 12.26 -4.95
N GLY A 67 -9.99 11.84 -3.75
CA GLY A 67 -8.81 12.39 -3.08
C GLY A 67 -7.53 12.21 -3.89
N ARG A 68 -7.27 11.01 -4.45
CA ARG A 68 -6.09 10.80 -5.31
C ARG A 68 -6.14 11.64 -6.58
N MET A 69 -7.31 11.75 -7.22
CA MET A 69 -7.48 12.59 -8.40
C MET A 69 -7.22 14.08 -8.10
N ASP A 70 -7.74 14.60 -6.98
CA ASP A 70 -7.50 15.99 -6.57
C ASP A 70 -6.01 16.25 -6.33
N LEU A 71 -5.36 15.39 -5.55
CA LEU A 71 -3.93 15.51 -5.25
C LEU A 71 -3.07 15.39 -6.51
N THR A 72 -3.49 14.59 -7.49
CA THR A 72 -2.83 14.49 -8.81
C THR A 72 -3.02 15.77 -9.62
N LYS A 73 -4.24 16.32 -9.69
CA LYS A 73 -4.53 17.59 -10.38
C LYS A 73 -3.75 18.76 -9.80
N ARG A 74 -3.50 18.75 -8.49
CA ARG A 74 -2.69 19.75 -7.78
C ARG A 74 -1.19 19.55 -7.95
N GLY A 75 -0.75 18.52 -8.68
CA GLY A 75 0.66 18.19 -8.90
C GLY A 75 1.37 17.64 -7.66
N ILE A 76 0.64 17.28 -6.59
CA ILE A 76 1.20 16.68 -5.38
C ILE A 76 1.52 15.21 -5.64
N TYR A 77 0.61 14.51 -6.31
CA TYR A 77 0.86 13.15 -6.80
C TYR A 77 1.29 13.16 -8.26
N ASP A 78 2.33 12.39 -8.56
CA ASP A 78 2.76 12.17 -9.93
C ASP A 78 1.72 11.32 -10.69
N ALA A 79 1.28 11.82 -11.85
CA ALA A 79 0.24 11.16 -12.64
C ALA A 79 0.70 9.78 -13.16
N GLY A 80 1.98 9.65 -13.54
CA GLY A 80 2.53 8.37 -13.98
C GLY A 80 2.51 7.32 -12.87
N MET A 81 2.92 7.70 -11.66
CA MET A 81 2.88 6.85 -10.48
C MET A 81 1.45 6.44 -10.12
N MET A 82 0.48 7.35 -10.17
CA MET A 82 -0.92 7.01 -9.90
C MET A 82 -1.46 6.00 -10.90
N SER A 83 -1.15 6.15 -12.19
CA SER A 83 -1.52 5.16 -13.21
C SER A 83 -0.89 3.78 -12.98
N VAL A 84 0.37 3.72 -12.52
CA VAL A 84 1.02 2.45 -12.15
C VAL A 84 0.31 1.81 -10.95
N LEU A 85 0.03 2.59 -9.90
CA LEU A 85 -0.62 2.09 -8.70
C LEU A 85 -2.05 1.63 -8.97
N LYS A 86 -2.80 2.31 -9.85
CA LYS A 86 -4.12 1.84 -10.30
C LYS A 86 -4.03 0.49 -10.99
N LYS A 87 -3.09 0.31 -11.92
CA LYS A 87 -2.88 -0.98 -12.60
C LYS A 87 -2.59 -2.10 -11.59
N ALA A 88 -1.76 -1.83 -10.58
CA ALA A 88 -1.48 -2.78 -9.51
C ALA A 88 -2.75 -3.13 -8.70
N ARG A 89 -3.56 -2.14 -8.31
CA ARG A 89 -4.84 -2.39 -7.61
C ARG A 89 -5.80 -3.22 -8.47
N CYS A 90 -5.94 -2.88 -9.75
CA CYS A 90 -6.79 -3.61 -10.69
C CYS A 90 -6.29 -5.03 -11.02
N SER A 91 -5.00 -5.31 -10.84
CA SER A 91 -4.49 -6.69 -10.96
C SER A 91 -4.88 -7.58 -9.77
N VAL A 92 -5.08 -6.98 -8.59
CA VAL A 92 -5.50 -7.69 -7.38
C VAL A 92 -7.02 -7.90 -7.38
N ASP A 93 -7.78 -6.88 -7.74
CA ASP A 93 -9.24 -6.95 -7.86
C ASP A 93 -9.72 -6.26 -9.14
N LYS A 94 -10.03 -7.07 -10.15
CA LYS A 94 -10.51 -6.60 -11.46
C LYS A 94 -11.94 -6.06 -11.41
N ALA A 95 -12.73 -6.44 -10.40
CA ALA A 95 -14.13 -6.03 -10.27
C ALA A 95 -14.27 -4.65 -9.61
N ASN A 96 -13.16 -4.06 -9.14
CA ASN A 96 -13.17 -2.75 -8.52
C ASN A 96 -13.64 -1.68 -9.53
N PHE A 97 -14.57 -0.82 -9.10
CA PHE A 97 -15.23 0.15 -9.99
C PHE A 97 -14.26 1.13 -10.66
N GLU A 98 -13.12 1.42 -10.01
CA GLU A 98 -12.13 2.34 -10.57
C GLU A 98 -11.45 1.79 -11.83
N CYS A 99 -11.47 0.46 -12.04
CA CYS A 99 -10.78 -0.20 -13.14
C CYS A 99 -11.45 -0.02 -14.50
N SER A 100 -12.74 0.35 -14.52
CA SER A 100 -13.47 0.69 -15.75
C SER A 100 -13.58 2.21 -15.99
N MET A 101 -13.14 3.04 -15.04
CA MET A 101 -13.25 4.49 -15.13
C MET A 101 -11.99 5.12 -15.73
N PRO A 102 -12.13 6.16 -16.56
CA PRO A 102 -11.00 6.97 -17.01
C PRO A 102 -10.45 7.83 -15.86
N GLY A 103 -9.16 8.09 -15.89
CA GLY A 103 -8.48 8.84 -14.82
C GLY A 103 -8.16 7.98 -13.59
N GLU A 104 -7.10 8.38 -12.90
CA GLU A 104 -6.07 7.47 -12.36
C GLU A 104 -5.41 6.63 -13.47
#